data_AF-H8FY37-F1
#
_entry.id   AF-H8FY37-F1
#
_cell.length_a   1.000
_cell.length_b   1.000
_cell.length_c   1.000
_cell.angle_alpha   90.00
_cell.angle_beta   90.00
_cell.angle_gamma   90.00
#
_symmetry.space_group_name_H-M   'P 1'
#
loop_
_entity.id
_entity.type
_entity.pdbx_description
1 polymer ?
#
loop_
_entity_poly.entity_id
_entity_poly.type
_entity_poly.pdbx_seq_one_letter_code
_entity_poly.pdbx_strand_id
1 'polypeptide(L)'
;MDQIFTYGMLWLTSFVSVFLLGSQSKNVQHSRYLAAAITSFGIAGTQLCFVRISVIGDPLTTLLVSGSAGSLGICAAIFIFDFMRRRHAGKETA
;
A
#
# COMPACT_ATOMS: atom_id res chain seq x y z
N MET A 1 1.46 19.76 -15.65
CA MET A 1 1.62 19.27 -14.26
C MET A 1 3.11 19.28 -13.95
N ASP A 2 3.50 19.81 -12.80
CA ASP A 2 4.91 19.84 -12.40
C ASP A 2 5.44 18.41 -12.27
N GLN A 3 6.63 18.16 -12.83
CA GLN A 3 7.25 16.83 -12.87
C GLN A 3 7.40 16.23 -11.46
N ILE A 4 7.71 17.06 -10.46
CA ILE A 4 7.78 16.68 -9.04
C ILE A 4 6.42 16.18 -8.53
N PHE A 5 5.33 16.85 -8.90
CA PHE A 5 3.99 16.47 -8.48
C PHE A 5 3.59 15.11 -9.06
N THR A 6 3.88 14.86 -10.34
CA THR A 6 3.64 13.57 -11.00
C THR A 6 4.38 12.43 -10.29
N TYR A 7 5.68 12.59 -10.01
CA TYR A 7 6.44 11.57 -9.30
C TYR A 7 6.01 11.41 -7.83
N GLY A 8 5.60 12.49 -7.17
CA GLY A 8 5.00 12.43 -5.83
C GLY A 8 3.71 11.62 -5.80
N MET A 9 2.82 11.81 -6.78
CA MET A 9 1.60 11.01 -6.90
C MET A 9 1.88 9.54 -7.27
N LEU A 10 2.87 9.29 -8.14
CA LEU A 10 3.31 7.94 -8.47
C LEU A 10 3.83 7.21 -7.22
N TRP A 11 4.66 7.91 -6.43
CA TRP A 11 5.17 7.39 -5.17
C TRP A 11 4.03 7.06 -4.20
N LEU A 12 3.11 8.01 -3.98
CA LEU A 12 2.00 7.82 -3.04
C LEU A 12 1.07 6.67 -3.49
N THR A 13 0.72 6.61 -4.77
CA THR A 13 -0.15 5.55 -5.29
C THR A 13 0.53 4.18 -5.19
N SER A 14 1.82 4.09 -5.52
CA SER A 14 2.56 2.84 -5.38
C SER A 14 2.68 2.40 -3.91
N PHE A 15 2.98 3.34 -3.01
CA PHE A 15 3.04 3.11 -1.56
C PHE A 15 1.70 2.56 -1.03
N VAL A 16 0.60 3.25 -1.33
CA VAL A 16 -0.75 2.87 -0.85
C VAL A 16 -1.16 1.53 -1.44
N SER A 17 -0.89 1.28 -2.72
CA SER A 17 -1.21 0.01 -3.38
C SER A 17 -0.53 -1.17 -2.67
N VAL A 18 0.78 -1.08 -2.43
CA VAL A 18 1.54 -2.16 -1.78
C VAL A 18 1.20 -2.28 -0.30
N PHE A 19 0.95 -1.17 0.39
CA PHE A 19 0.46 -1.18 1.77
C PHE A 19 -0.88 -1.92 1.90
N LEU A 20 -1.82 -1.63 1.00
CA LEU A 20 -3.12 -2.30 0.97
C LEU A 20 -2.99 -3.78 0.61
N LEU A 21 -2.10 -4.16 -0.33
CA LEU A 21 -1.81 -5.56 -0.66
C LEU A 21 -1.28 -6.32 0.56
N GLY A 22 -0.35 -5.73 1.31
CA GLY A 22 0.15 -6.29 2.56
C GLY A 22 -0.96 -6.50 3.60
N SER A 23 -1.83 -5.50 3.76
CA SER A 23 -2.97 -5.56 4.67
C SER A 23 -4.01 -6.60 4.25
N GLN A 24 -4.28 -6.69 2.95
CA GLN A 24 -5.22 -7.64 2.36
C GLN A 24 -4.77 -9.09 2.58
N SER A 25 -3.47 -9.38 2.45
CA SER A 25 -2.92 -10.73 2.71
C SER A 25 -3.28 -11.25 4.11
N LYS A 26 -3.26 -10.37 5.12
CA LYS A 26 -3.61 -10.72 6.50
C LYS A 26 -5.11 -10.82 6.72
N ASN A 27 -5.91 -9.98 6.07
CA ASN A 27 -7.37 -10.11 6.09
C ASN A 27 -7.83 -11.45 5.51
N VAL A 28 -7.20 -11.89 4.41
CA VAL A 28 -7.46 -13.20 3.81
C VAL A 28 -7.04 -14.33 4.76
N GLN A 29 -5.85 -14.26 5.36
CA GLN A 29 -5.38 -15.26 6.34
C GLN A 29 -6.32 -15.43 7.54
N HIS A 30 -6.97 -14.34 8.00
CA HIS A 30 -7.92 -14.37 9.11
C HIS A 30 -9.38 -14.52 8.68
N SER A 31 -9.65 -14.89 7.42
CA SER A 31 -11.01 -15.07 6.86
C SER A 31 -11.93 -13.85 7.04
N ARG A 32 -11.37 -12.64 7.04
CA ARG A 32 -12.13 -11.38 7.18
C ARG A 32 -12.65 -10.93 5.81
N TYR A 33 -13.65 -11.61 5.28
CA TYR A 33 -14.17 -11.42 3.92
C TYR A 33 -14.55 -9.97 3.59
N LEU A 34 -15.27 -9.27 4.48
CA LEU A 34 -15.67 -7.88 4.26
C LEU A 34 -14.46 -6.94 4.19
N ALA A 35 -13.51 -7.09 5.12
CA ALA A 35 -12.30 -6.29 5.12
C ALA A 35 -11.44 -6.58 3.88
N ALA A 36 -11.34 -7.85 3.47
CA ALA A 36 -10.65 -8.27 2.25
C ALA A 36 -11.28 -7.63 1.00
N ALA A 37 -12.60 -7.66 0.88
CA ALA A 37 -13.33 -7.05 -0.25
C ALA A 37 -13.09 -5.53 -0.35
N ILE A 38 -13.18 -4.82 0.78
CA ILE A 38 -12.92 -3.36 0.83
C ILE A 38 -11.48 -3.07 0.43
N THR A 39 -10.51 -3.81 0.98
CA THR A 39 -9.10 -3.62 0.61
C THR A 39 -8.84 -3.93 -0.86
N SER A 40 -9.47 -4.96 -1.43
CA SER A 40 -9.37 -5.28 -2.86
C SER A 40 -9.91 -4.16 -3.74
N PHE A 41 -11.03 -3.55 -3.36
CA PHE A 41 -11.59 -2.40 -4.08
C PHE A 41 -10.65 -1.18 -4.02
N GLY A 42 -10.07 -0.91 -2.84
CA GLY A 42 -9.06 0.14 -2.68
C GLY A 42 -7.79 -0.09 -3.51
N ILE A 43 -7.33 -1.35 -3.59
CA ILE A 43 -6.20 -1.75 -4.45
C ILE A 43 -6.53 -1.45 -5.91
N ALA A 44 -7.72 -1.84 -6.40
CA ALA A 44 -8.12 -1.59 -7.77
C ALA A 44 -8.13 -0.09 -8.12
N GLY A 45 -8.68 0.75 -7.25
CA GLY A 45 -8.67 2.21 -7.45
C GLY A 45 -7.25 2.77 -7.50
N THR A 46 -6.37 2.30 -6.62
CA THR A 46 -4.99 2.77 -6.56
C THR A 46 -4.17 2.32 -7.77
N GLN A 47 -4.37 1.09 -8.25
CA GLN A 47 -3.72 0.58 -9.46
C GLN A 47 -4.16 1.33 -10.72
N LEU A 48 -5.44 1.70 -10.83
CA LEU A 48 -5.92 2.52 -11.95
C LEU A 48 -5.24 3.90 -11.97
N CYS A 49 -5.07 4.54 -10.81
CA CYS A 49 -4.31 5.78 -10.72
C CYS A 49 -2.84 5.58 -11.10
N PHE A 50 -2.21 4.52 -10.59
CA PHE A 50 -0.81 4.20 -10.89
C PHE A 50 -0.57 4.05 -12.40
N VAL A 51 -1.39 3.25 -13.09
CA VAL A 51 -1.25 3.02 -14.54
C VAL A 51 -1.41 4.32 -15.33
N ARG A 52 -2.35 5.19 -14.96
CA ARG A 52 -2.54 6.48 -15.64
C ARG A 52 -1.33 7.40 -15.48
N ILE A 53 -0.69 7.39 -14.32
CA ILE A 53 0.46 8.24 -14.02
C ILE A 53 1.74 7.65 -14.64
N SER A 54 1.90 6.32 -14.63
CA SER A 54 3.11 5.65 -15.09
C SER A 54 3.37 5.79 -16.59
N VAL A 55 2.34 6.04 -17.40
CA VAL A 55 2.48 6.23 -18.86
C VAL A 55 3.13 7.58 -19.23
N ILE A 56 3.21 8.51 -18.27
CA ILE A 56 3.70 9.88 -18.51
C ILE A 56 5.23 10.00 -18.25
N GLY A 57 5.79 9.14 -17.40
CA GLY A 57 7.16 9.24 -16.90
C GLY A 57 8.18 8.38 -17.67
N ASP A 58 9.47 8.71 -17.51
CA ASP A 58 10.56 7.85 -17.97
C ASP A 58 10.52 6.48 -17.25
N PRO A 59 10.72 5.35 -17.95
CA PRO A 59 10.58 4.01 -17.37
C PRO A 59 11.49 3.73 -16.17
N LEU A 60 12.74 4.18 -16.21
CA LEU A 60 13.72 3.93 -15.14
C LEU A 60 13.38 4.76 -13.90
N THR A 61 13.06 6.05 -14.09
CA THR A 61 12.66 6.91 -12.96
C THR A 61 11.37 6.42 -12.31
N THR A 62 10.40 6.01 -13.13
CA THR A 62 9.13 5.44 -12.67
C THR A 62 9.38 4.18 -11.82
N LEU A 63 10.24 3.27 -12.30
CA LEU A 63 10.61 2.06 -11.56
C LEU A 63 11.26 2.37 -10.21
N LEU A 64 12.21 3.30 -10.15
CA LEU A 64 12.91 3.65 -8.91
C LEU A 64 11.98 4.31 -7.89
N VAL A 65 11.12 5.23 -8.35
CA VAL A 65 10.16 5.93 -7.50
C VAL A 65 9.09 4.96 -7.00
N SER A 66 8.50 4.14 -7.87
CA SER A 66 7.49 3.16 -7.45
C SER A 66 8.10 2.02 -6.63
N GLY A 67 9.32 1.59 -6.95
CA GLY A 67 10.02 0.52 -6.24
C GLY A 67 10.32 0.91 -4.80
N SER A 68 10.91 2.10 -4.59
CA SER A 68 11.16 2.63 -3.25
C SER A 68 9.87 2.85 -2.45
N ALA A 69 8.82 3.38 -3.10
CA ALA A 69 7.50 3.51 -2.50
C ALA A 69 6.90 2.17 -2.07
N GLY A 70 6.97 1.16 -2.94
CA GLY A 70 6.45 -0.18 -2.68
C GLY A 70 7.18 -0.86 -1.53
N SER A 71 8.51 -0.79 -1.48
CA SER A 71 9.31 -1.31 -0.37
C SER A 71 8.94 -0.66 0.97
N LEU A 72 8.76 0.67 0.98
CA LEU A 72 8.31 1.37 2.19
C LEU A 72 6.86 1.02 2.56
N GLY A 73 5.98 0.85 1.57
CA GLY A 73 4.58 0.46 1.76
C GLY A 73 4.44 -0.90 2.45
N ILE A 74 5.22 -1.91 2.01
CA ILE A 74 5.17 -3.23 2.65
C ILE A 74 5.77 -3.20 4.07
N CYS A 75 6.87 -2.49 4.29
CA CYS A 75 7.47 -2.32 5.62
C CYS A 75 6.47 -1.63 6.57
N ALA A 76 5.78 -0.59 6.11
CA ALA A 76 4.76 0.11 6.88
C ALA A 76 3.58 -0.81 7.21
N ALA A 77 3.12 -1.64 6.27
CA ALA A 77 2.04 -2.62 6.50
C ALA A 77 2.42 -3.65 7.57
N ILE A 78 3.66 -4.15 7.54
CA ILE A 78 4.17 -5.08 8.56
C ILE A 78 4.23 -4.39 9.92
N PHE A 79 4.84 -3.20 9.98
CA PHE A 79 5.02 -2.44 11.21
C PHE A 79 3.68 -2.10 11.89
N ILE A 80 2.74 -1.52 11.15
CA ILE A 80 1.43 -1.13 11.68
C ILE A 80 0.67 -2.35 12.20
N PHE A 81 0.71 -3.47 11.48
CA PHE A 81 0.03 -4.67 11.93
C PHE A 81 0.67 -5.27 13.18
N ASP A 82 2.00 -5.33 13.25
CA ASP A 82 2.68 -5.84 14.45
C ASP A 82 2.44 -4.92 15.65
N PHE A 83 2.46 -3.60 15.45
CA PHE A 83 2.11 -2.61 16.46
C PHE A 83 0.68 -2.80 17.00
N MET A 84 -0.31 -2.96 16.11
CA MET A 84 -1.70 -3.23 16.52
C MET A 84 -1.82 -4.54 17.29
N ARG A 85 -1.13 -5.61 16.85
CA ARG A 85 -1.14 -6.90 17.53
C ARG A 85 -0.57 -6.80 18.95
N ARG A 86 0.58 -6.13 19.13
CA ARG A 86 1.19 -5.91 20.45
C ARG A 86 0.25 -5.15 21.39
N ARG A 87 -0.47 -4.14 20.88
CA ARG A 87 -1.43 -3.36 21.66
C ARG A 87 -2.62 -4.20 22.16
N HIS A 88 -3.04 -5.21 21.40
CA HIS A 88 -4.14 -6.09 21.81
C HIS A 88 -3.69 -7.12 22.85
N ALA A 89 -2.48 -7.68 22.71
CA ALA A 89 -1.92 -8.63 23.68
C ALA A 89 -1.74 -8.04 25.09
N GLY A 90 -1.43 -6.73 25.19
CA GLY A 90 -1.32 -6.05 26.49
C GLY A 90 -2.65 -5.78 27.21
N LYS A 91 -3.80 -6.07 26.59
CA LYS A 91 -5.13 -5.89 27.19
C LYS A 91 -5.75 -7.18 27.73
N GLU A 92 -5.18 -8.35 27.44
CA GLU A 92 -5.70 -9.64 27.92
C GLU A 92 -5.09 -10.07 29.27
N THR A 93 -4.10 -9.32 29.77
CA THR A 93 -3.41 -9.56 31.05
C THR A 93 -3.68 -8.50 32.12
N ALA A 94 -4.60 -7.56 31.86
CA ALA A 94 -5.03 -6.51 32.80
C ALA A 94 -6.52 -6.67 33.13
#